data_AF-A0A915AAN0-F1
#
_entry.id   AF-A0A915AAN0-F1
#
_cell.length_a   1.000
_cell.length_b   1.000
_cell.length_c   1.000
_cell.angle_alpha   90.00
_cell.angle_beta   90.00
_cell.angle_gamma   90.00
#
_symmetry.space_group_name_H-M   'P 1'
#
loop_
_entity.id
_entity.type
_entity.pdbx_description
1 polymer ?
#
loop_
_entity_poly.entity_id
_entity_poly.type
_entity_poly.pdbx_seq_one_letter_code
_entity_poly.pdbx_strand_id
1 'polypeptide(L)'
;MFFVVLSMIIATHKTTANNQASKRPFVEYDQNGDEDWGEMAYRHTNRNHHAAYAVGNHDDSDYGSFGKTAFFEHGETRDFLHFLRSIRYDHRQFPENTDGDAVVITVSIVVSNIRAVSEVTMDYALELFYRESWLDERLKYDKTRFKNKTEIALHESYTNFLWHPDTFMPNAVASKNPQKQSISHRSLLRLSETGHVLYSRRISIVAECPMDLTLFPFDSQTCKLGIESYGYTADQVRYIWSHDHKKPLTLHMIRLPDFALKEAYVTSHTEVYATGNYSRLYVCFVFARASGFCFLQLIVPSTAVVITSWVSLWMESETEFQDFITSGNALHAGQIRTGSLFFETLWRKTDFF
;
A
#
# COMPACT_ATOMS: atom_id res chain seq x y z
N MET A 1 -29.86 -13.99 -35.22
CA MET A 1 -29.92 -13.35 -33.89
C MET A 1 -30.69 -14.20 -32.84
N PHE A 2 -30.60 -15.54 -32.88
CA PHE A 2 -31.04 -16.38 -31.75
C PHE A 2 -29.84 -16.86 -30.93
N PHE A 3 -28.69 -17.11 -31.58
CA PHE A 3 -27.51 -17.65 -30.91
C PHE A 3 -26.77 -16.69 -29.96
N VAL A 4 -26.73 -15.37 -30.23
CA VAL A 4 -25.97 -14.43 -29.40
C VAL A 4 -26.72 -14.08 -28.10
N VAL A 5 -28.03 -13.88 -28.19
CA VAL A 5 -28.91 -13.64 -27.04
C VAL A 5 -29.08 -14.92 -26.23
N LEU A 6 -29.23 -16.07 -26.88
CA LEU A 6 -29.24 -17.38 -26.21
C LEU A 6 -27.86 -17.73 -25.61
N SER A 7 -26.74 -17.31 -26.20
CA SER A 7 -25.41 -17.51 -25.60
C SER A 7 -25.18 -16.66 -24.36
N MET A 8 -25.73 -15.44 -24.30
CA MET A 8 -25.68 -14.62 -23.09
C MET A 8 -26.58 -15.15 -21.98
N ILE A 9 -27.74 -15.75 -22.31
CA ILE A 9 -28.65 -16.39 -21.34
C ILE A 9 -28.13 -17.78 -20.89
N ILE A 10 -27.43 -18.51 -21.75
CA ILE A 10 -26.78 -19.79 -21.38
C ILE A 10 -25.52 -19.54 -20.54
N ALA A 11 -24.79 -18.45 -20.78
CA ALA A 11 -23.61 -18.07 -19.99
C ALA A 11 -23.96 -17.71 -18.55
N THR A 12 -25.12 -17.10 -18.29
CA THR A 12 -25.60 -16.82 -16.93
C THR A 12 -26.13 -18.06 -16.19
N HIS A 13 -26.48 -19.13 -16.91
CA HIS A 13 -26.97 -20.39 -16.30
C HIS A 13 -25.86 -21.44 -16.09
N LYS A 14 -24.70 -21.32 -16.76
CA LYS A 14 -23.56 -22.25 -16.64
C LYS A 14 -22.56 -21.89 -15.53
N THR A 15 -22.52 -20.64 -15.09
CA THR A 15 -21.60 -20.18 -14.02
C THR A 15 -21.98 -20.71 -12.63
N THR A 16 -23.17 -21.27 -12.44
CA THR A 16 -23.56 -21.94 -11.20
C THR A 16 -23.13 -23.41 -11.12
N ALA A 17 -22.58 -24.00 -12.19
CA ALA A 17 -22.34 -25.46 -12.26
C ALA A 17 -20.88 -25.90 -12.43
N ASN A 18 -19.93 -25.02 -12.78
CA ASN A 18 -18.53 -25.40 -13.02
C ASN A 18 -17.56 -24.61 -12.14
N ASN A 19 -17.55 -24.91 -10.85
CA ASN A 19 -16.39 -24.64 -9.98
C ASN A 19 -15.91 -25.98 -9.39
N GLN A 20 -15.36 -26.83 -10.26
CA GLN A 20 -14.54 -27.94 -9.81
C GLN A 20 -13.47 -28.27 -10.85
N ALA A 21 -12.22 -28.11 -10.39
CA ALA A 21 -10.98 -28.69 -10.90
C ALA A 21 -10.40 -28.18 -12.25
N SER A 22 -9.29 -27.45 -12.16
CA SER A 22 -8.06 -27.84 -12.86
C SER A 22 -6.84 -27.14 -12.24
N LYS A 23 -6.09 -27.90 -11.43
CA LYS A 23 -4.68 -27.64 -11.11
C LYS A 23 -3.84 -28.30 -12.20
N ARG A 24 -2.82 -27.61 -12.74
CA ARG A 24 -1.48 -28.17 -13.01
C ARG A 24 -0.47 -27.07 -13.40
N PRO A 25 0.84 -27.31 -13.19
CA PRO A 25 1.87 -26.30 -12.99
C PRO A 25 2.56 -25.88 -14.29
N PHE A 26 3.16 -24.69 -14.27
CA PHE A 26 4.02 -24.20 -15.33
C PHE A 26 5.48 -24.54 -15.04
N VAL A 27 6.18 -24.92 -16.11
CA VAL A 27 7.51 -25.55 -16.13
C VAL A 27 8.60 -24.50 -16.31
N GLU A 28 9.71 -24.79 -15.64
CA GLU A 28 11.09 -24.30 -15.70
C GLU A 28 11.60 -23.92 -17.10
N TYR A 29 12.35 -22.82 -17.18
CA TYR A 29 13.25 -22.54 -18.30
C TYR A 29 14.62 -22.16 -17.73
N ASP A 30 15.57 -23.05 -17.95
CA ASP A 30 17.00 -22.82 -17.85
C ASP A 30 17.53 -22.54 -19.26
N GLN A 31 18.37 -21.53 -19.43
CA GLN A 31 19.25 -21.39 -20.58
C GLN A 31 20.37 -20.37 -20.29
N ASN A 32 21.55 -20.93 -20.07
CA ASN A 32 22.85 -20.31 -20.17
C ASN A 32 22.98 -19.45 -21.44
N GLY A 33 23.57 -18.26 -21.27
CA GLY A 33 24.06 -17.41 -22.34
C GLY A 33 25.16 -16.51 -21.77
N ASP A 34 26.41 -16.91 -22.03
CA ASP A 34 27.62 -16.17 -21.73
C ASP A 34 27.60 -14.79 -22.42
N GLU A 35 27.67 -13.70 -21.65
CA GLU A 35 28.07 -12.40 -22.18
C GLU A 35 29.09 -11.72 -21.27
N ASP A 36 30.29 -11.67 -21.84
CA ASP A 36 31.54 -11.03 -21.45
C ASP A 36 31.36 -9.51 -21.24
N TRP A 37 31.67 -9.01 -20.04
CA TRP A 37 31.78 -7.58 -19.76
C TRP A 37 33.19 -7.25 -19.26
N GLY A 38 33.98 -6.72 -20.20
CA GLY A 38 35.35 -6.29 -19.99
C GLY A 38 35.51 -5.17 -18.94
N GLU A 39 36.70 -5.17 -18.36
CA GLU A 39 37.22 -4.20 -17.40
C GLU A 39 37.05 -2.75 -17.87
N MET A 40 36.34 -1.93 -17.07
CA MET A 40 36.51 -0.48 -17.09
C MET A 40 37.10 -0.04 -15.74
N ALA A 41 38.42 0.11 -15.74
CA ALA A 41 39.18 0.72 -14.68
C ALA A 41 38.80 2.20 -14.51
N TYR A 42 38.15 2.54 -13.39
CA TYR A 42 37.93 3.93 -13.01
C TYR A 42 39.21 4.51 -12.37
N ARG A 43 39.69 5.57 -13.01
CA ARG A 43 40.91 6.32 -12.68
C ARG A 43 40.70 7.12 -11.39
N HIS A 44 41.45 6.80 -10.34
CA HIS A 44 41.55 7.63 -9.14
C HIS A 44 42.16 8.99 -9.48
N THR A 45 41.35 10.05 -9.39
CA THR A 45 41.87 11.42 -9.30
C THR A 45 41.90 11.85 -7.84
N ASN A 46 43.11 11.88 -7.28
CA ASN A 46 43.47 12.53 -6.03
C ASN A 46 42.94 13.97 -6.01
N ARG A 47 42.11 14.30 -5.01
CA ARG A 47 41.90 15.68 -4.60
C ARG A 47 42.27 15.81 -3.13
N ASN A 48 43.30 16.62 -2.93
CA ASN A 48 44.02 16.84 -1.69
C ASN A 48 43.14 17.42 -0.57
N HIS A 49 43.56 17.06 0.64
CA HIS A 49 43.11 17.59 1.92
C HIS A 49 42.96 19.11 1.95
N HIS A 50 41.82 19.57 2.45
CA HIS A 50 41.72 20.89 3.07
C HIS A 50 41.41 20.73 4.56
N ALA A 51 42.22 21.43 5.33
CA ALA A 51 42.39 21.34 6.77
C ALA A 51 41.12 21.61 7.57
N ALA A 52 40.97 20.84 8.64
CA ALA A 52 40.07 21.16 9.74
C ALA A 52 40.53 22.46 10.41
N TYR A 53 39.64 23.45 10.48
CA TYR A 53 39.81 24.58 11.37
C TYR A 53 39.22 24.22 12.74
N ALA A 54 40.13 23.95 13.68
CA ALA A 54 39.83 23.97 15.10
C ALA A 54 39.80 25.41 15.60
N VAL A 55 38.71 25.78 16.26
CA VAL A 55 38.56 26.93 17.16
C VAL A 55 37.61 26.41 18.25
N GLY A 56 37.85 26.39 19.54
CA GLY A 56 38.87 26.94 20.43
C GLY A 56 38.21 26.91 21.83
N ASN A 57 38.92 26.37 22.81
CA ASN A 57 38.47 26.08 24.19
C ASN A 57 37.95 27.28 24.99
N HIS A 58 36.94 27.04 25.83
CA HIS A 58 36.64 27.59 27.18
C HIS A 58 35.31 26.93 27.62
N ASP A 59 35.11 26.26 28.75
CA ASP A 59 35.79 26.23 30.04
C ASP A 59 35.72 24.81 30.65
N ASP A 60 36.84 24.36 31.23
CA ASP A 60 36.85 23.34 32.27
C ASP A 60 36.35 23.98 33.57
N SER A 61 35.15 23.61 34.03
CA SER A 61 34.80 23.80 35.43
C SER A 61 33.78 22.78 35.93
N ASP A 62 34.28 22.00 36.89
CA ASP A 62 33.57 21.46 38.05
C ASP A 62 32.91 20.09 37.93
N TYR A 63 33.70 19.07 38.30
CA TYR A 63 33.22 17.76 38.73
C TYR A 63 32.58 17.88 40.12
N GLY A 64 31.43 18.55 40.18
CA GLY A 64 30.65 18.71 41.40
C GLY A 64 29.79 17.48 41.66
N SER A 65 30.10 16.76 42.74
CA SER A 65 29.26 15.76 43.40
C SER A 65 27.81 16.25 43.53
N PHE A 66 26.93 15.84 42.61
CA PHE A 66 25.51 16.12 42.74
C PHE A 66 24.87 15.09 43.67
N GLY A 67 24.71 15.53 44.93
CA GLY A 67 24.06 14.79 45.99
C GLY A 67 22.63 14.39 45.62
N LYS A 68 22.20 13.32 46.30
CA LYS A 68 20.82 12.86 46.39
C LYS A 68 19.92 14.00 46.92
N THR A 69 19.38 14.84 46.05
CA THR A 69 18.22 15.67 46.33
C THR A 69 17.32 15.71 45.10
N ALA A 70 16.05 15.45 45.35
CA ALA A 70 14.98 15.24 44.38
C ALA A 70 14.89 16.35 43.31
N PHE A 71 15.12 15.98 42.04
CA PHE A 71 14.67 16.76 40.88
C PHE A 71 13.40 16.14 40.30
N PHE A 72 12.37 15.97 41.13
CA PHE A 72 11.04 15.56 40.69
C PHE A 72 10.18 16.79 40.40
N GLU A 73 10.48 17.49 39.31
CA GLU A 73 9.61 18.59 38.86
C GLU A 73 9.71 18.90 37.37
N HIS A 74 10.00 17.90 36.54
CA HIS A 74 10.08 18.12 35.10
C HIS A 74 9.22 17.08 34.38
N GLY A 75 8.54 17.50 33.32
CA GLY A 75 7.54 16.67 32.64
C GLY A 75 8.09 15.29 32.26
N GLU A 76 7.18 14.32 32.13
CA GLU A 76 7.46 12.90 31.83
C GLU A 76 8.42 12.69 30.64
N THR A 77 8.43 13.70 29.77
CA THR A 77 9.21 13.93 28.56
C THR A 77 10.73 14.07 28.81
N ARG A 78 11.15 14.73 29.90
CA ARG A 78 12.58 14.92 30.22
C ARG A 78 13.18 13.68 30.90
N ASP A 79 12.38 13.02 31.73
CA ASP A 79 12.78 11.81 32.45
C ASP A 79 13.09 10.67 31.46
N PHE A 80 12.36 10.60 30.35
CA PHE A 80 12.60 9.62 29.29
C PHE A 80 13.94 9.80 28.57
N LEU A 81 14.32 11.04 28.20
CA LEU A 81 15.63 11.28 27.56
C LEU A 81 16.79 10.99 28.51
N HIS A 82 16.62 11.34 29.79
CA HIS A 82 17.60 11.02 30.81
C HIS A 82 17.72 9.49 30.98
N PHE A 83 16.61 8.76 30.92
CA PHE A 83 16.61 7.30 30.91
C PHE A 83 17.40 6.75 29.72
N LEU A 84 17.11 7.16 28.49
CA LEU A 84 17.85 6.72 27.29
C LEU A 84 19.35 6.98 27.41
N ARG A 85 19.73 8.15 27.94
CA ARG A 85 21.14 8.49 28.20
C ARG A 85 21.76 7.58 29.27
N SER A 86 21.02 7.26 30.33
CA SER A 86 21.49 6.40 31.43
C SER A 86 21.82 4.98 30.97
N ILE A 87 21.04 4.45 30.02
CA ILE A 87 21.27 3.13 29.42
C ILE A 87 22.21 3.16 28.22
N ARG A 88 22.71 4.35 27.82
CA ARG A 88 23.52 4.57 26.60
C ARG A 88 22.85 3.97 25.35
N TYR A 89 21.56 4.22 25.19
CA TYR A 89 20.77 3.69 24.07
C TYR A 89 21.22 4.29 22.73
N ASP A 90 21.49 3.43 21.75
CA ASP A 90 21.73 3.82 20.37
C ASP A 90 20.57 3.36 19.48
N HIS A 91 19.80 4.31 18.95
CA HIS A 91 18.67 4.01 18.06
C HIS A 91 19.08 3.44 16.70
N ARG A 92 20.37 3.56 16.33
CA ARG A 92 20.86 3.08 15.03
C ARG A 92 21.14 1.60 15.07
N GLN A 93 21.32 1.05 16.26
CA GLN A 93 21.56 -0.36 16.47
C GLN A 93 20.24 -1.11 16.52
N PHE A 94 20.13 -2.07 15.60
CA PHE A 94 19.09 -3.07 15.60
C PHE A 94 19.01 -3.77 16.98
N PRO A 95 17.80 -3.95 17.55
CA PRO A 95 17.64 -4.66 18.80
C PRO A 95 17.94 -6.14 18.59
N GLU A 96 19.07 -6.61 19.09
CA GLU A 96 19.40 -8.04 19.12
C GLU A 96 18.66 -8.69 20.29
N ASN A 97 17.88 -9.74 20.02
CA ASN A 97 17.36 -10.60 21.07
C ASN A 97 18.50 -11.46 21.63
N THR A 98 18.44 -11.73 22.95
CA THR A 98 19.45 -12.53 23.65
C THR A 98 19.69 -13.92 23.01
N ASP A 99 18.67 -14.47 22.35
CA ASP A 99 18.70 -15.79 21.71
C ASP A 99 19.12 -15.78 20.23
N GLY A 100 19.38 -14.60 19.65
CA GLY A 100 19.69 -14.45 18.21
C GLY A 100 18.48 -14.59 17.28
N ASP A 101 17.27 -14.62 17.85
CA ASP A 101 16.02 -14.72 17.10
C ASP A 101 15.63 -13.41 16.41
N ALA A 102 14.92 -13.53 15.29
CA ALA A 102 14.34 -12.41 14.56
C ALA A 102 13.42 -11.57 15.48
N VAL A 103 13.52 -10.25 15.36
CA VAL A 103 12.62 -9.31 16.04
C VAL A 103 11.24 -9.42 15.40
N VAL A 104 10.27 -9.75 16.23
CA VAL A 104 8.88 -9.94 15.80
C VAL A 104 8.14 -8.61 15.87
N ILE A 105 7.69 -8.11 14.72
CA ILE A 105 6.88 -6.91 14.59
C ILE A 105 5.41 -7.33 14.47
N THR A 106 4.62 -7.05 15.51
CA THR A 106 3.19 -7.31 15.52
C THR A 106 2.44 -6.15 14.90
N VAL A 107 1.67 -6.41 13.85
CA VAL A 107 0.95 -5.39 13.08
C VAL A 107 -0.56 -5.50 13.28
N SER A 108 -1.21 -4.34 13.45
CA SER A 108 -2.67 -4.21 13.48
C SER A 108 -3.08 -3.00 12.66
N ILE A 109 -4.11 -3.17 11.82
CA ILE A 109 -4.58 -2.15 10.89
C ILE A 109 -6.05 -1.85 11.13
N VAL A 110 -6.36 -0.56 11.18
CA VAL A 110 -7.74 -0.07 11.17
C VAL A 110 -7.94 0.77 9.92
N VAL A 111 -8.75 0.28 8.98
CA VAL A 111 -9.07 1.03 7.77
C VAL A 111 -10.18 2.03 8.10
N SER A 112 -9.84 3.31 8.00
CA SER A 112 -10.76 4.40 8.28
C SER A 112 -11.65 4.70 7.09
N ASN A 113 -11.07 4.74 5.89
CA ASN A 113 -11.80 5.01 4.66
C ASN A 113 -11.05 4.47 3.43
N ILE A 114 -11.80 4.21 2.36
CA ILE A 114 -11.25 3.97 1.02
C ILE A 114 -11.83 5.10 0.16
N ARG A 115 -10.97 6.00 -0.31
CA ARG A 115 -11.38 7.25 -0.96
C ARG A 115 -11.83 7.02 -2.39
N ALA A 116 -11.09 6.21 -3.14
CA ALA A 116 -11.34 5.95 -4.54
C ALA A 116 -10.73 4.61 -4.95
N VAL A 117 -11.32 4.00 -5.96
CA VAL A 117 -10.80 2.83 -6.68
C VAL A 117 -10.87 3.22 -8.16
N SER A 118 -9.73 3.27 -8.83
CA SER A 118 -9.59 3.79 -10.19
C SER A 118 -9.20 2.67 -11.14
N GLU A 119 -10.09 2.35 -12.07
CA GLU A 119 -9.82 1.39 -13.15
C GLU A 119 -8.93 1.98 -14.25
N VAL A 120 -8.87 3.32 -14.36
CA VAL A 120 -8.09 4.01 -15.39
C VAL A 120 -6.62 4.02 -15.02
N THR A 121 -6.32 4.31 -13.75
CA THR A 121 -4.94 4.35 -13.22
C THR A 121 -4.52 3.04 -12.55
N MET A 122 -5.41 2.05 -12.48
CA MET A 122 -5.16 0.75 -11.83
C MET A 122 -4.68 0.90 -10.38
N ASP A 123 -5.31 1.80 -9.63
CA ASP A 123 -4.94 2.12 -8.26
C ASP A 123 -6.15 2.24 -7.33
N TYR A 124 -5.86 2.30 -6.03
CA TYR A 124 -6.85 2.62 -5.03
C TYR A 124 -6.25 3.45 -3.90
N ALA A 125 -7.05 4.38 -3.39
CA ALA A 125 -6.65 5.31 -2.36
C ALA A 125 -7.28 4.93 -1.01
N LEU A 126 -6.45 4.71 0.00
CA LEU A 126 -6.86 4.27 1.33
C LEU A 126 -6.37 5.22 2.44
N GLU A 127 -7.15 5.29 3.50
CA GLU A 127 -6.79 5.94 4.75
C GLU A 127 -6.91 4.93 5.89
N LEU A 128 -5.80 4.70 6.60
CA LEU A 128 -5.74 3.72 7.67
C LEU A 128 -4.99 4.25 8.89
N PHE A 129 -5.26 3.64 10.03
CA PHE A 129 -4.40 3.68 11.20
C PHE A 129 -3.53 2.43 11.19
N TYR A 130 -2.23 2.64 11.04
CA TYR A 130 -1.22 1.60 11.07
C TYR A 130 -0.64 1.52 12.46
N ARG A 131 -0.70 0.34 13.07
CA ARG A 131 -0.12 0.07 14.39
C ARG A 131 0.90 -1.04 14.26
N GLU A 132 2.09 -0.77 14.77
CA GLU A 132 3.15 -1.75 14.90
C GLU A 132 3.60 -1.80 16.35
N SER A 133 3.94 -3.01 16.81
CA SER A 133 4.44 -3.24 18.15
C SER A 133 5.58 -4.22 18.12
N TRP A 134 6.65 -3.89 18.83
CA TRP A 134 7.84 -4.72 18.93
C TRP A 134 8.37 -4.70 20.36
N LEU A 135 9.23 -5.66 20.67
CA LEU A 135 9.94 -5.73 21.94
C LEU A 135 11.38 -5.24 21.73
N ASP A 136 11.83 -4.30 22.54
CA ASP A 136 13.24 -3.93 22.65
C ASP A 136 13.66 -4.09 24.13
N GLU A 137 14.40 -5.16 24.43
CA GLU A 137 14.80 -5.50 25.80
C GLU A 137 15.63 -4.39 26.46
N ARG A 138 16.35 -3.58 25.66
CA ARG A 138 17.17 -2.46 26.14
C ARG A 138 16.32 -1.34 26.74
N LEU A 139 15.05 -1.24 26.35
CA LEU A 139 14.12 -0.22 26.82
C LEU A 139 13.35 -0.62 28.08
N LYS A 140 13.61 -1.81 28.64
CA LYS A 140 13.01 -2.27 29.90
C LYS A 140 13.38 -1.31 31.04
N TYR A 141 12.39 -0.93 31.83
CA TYR A 141 12.59 0.01 32.93
C TYR A 141 11.83 -0.41 34.19
N ASP A 142 12.33 0.00 35.35
CA ASP A 142 11.62 -0.18 36.62
C ASP A 142 10.57 0.92 36.80
N LYS A 143 9.33 0.53 37.15
CA LYS A 143 8.19 1.44 37.36
C LYS A 143 8.51 2.55 38.36
N THR A 144 9.36 2.27 39.35
CA THR A 144 9.77 3.24 40.37
C THR A 144 10.39 4.50 39.78
N ARG A 145 11.06 4.39 38.62
CA ARG A 145 11.67 5.52 37.90
C ARG A 145 10.64 6.43 37.22
N PHE A 146 9.46 5.91 36.88
CA PHE A 146 8.42 6.62 36.15
C PHE A 146 7.11 6.68 36.92
N LYS A 147 7.17 7.12 38.19
CA LYS A 147 5.98 7.35 39.04
C LYS A 147 5.06 6.13 39.14
N ASN A 148 5.64 4.93 39.22
CA ASN A 148 4.94 3.65 39.25
C ASN A 148 4.05 3.34 38.03
N LYS A 149 4.31 3.97 36.88
CA LYS A 149 3.58 3.71 35.63
C LYS A 149 4.07 2.44 34.93
N THR A 150 3.13 1.63 34.50
CA THR A 150 3.36 0.45 33.64
C THR A 150 3.57 0.82 32.16
N GLU A 151 3.01 1.94 31.73
CA GLU A 151 3.14 2.46 30.37
C GLU A 151 3.40 3.96 30.40
N ILE A 152 4.32 4.41 29.54
CA ILE A 152 4.64 5.81 29.32
C ILE A 152 4.11 6.21 27.95
N ALA A 153 3.27 7.24 27.91
CA ALA A 153 2.83 7.86 26.66
C ALA A 153 3.86 8.92 26.24
N LEU A 154 4.47 8.73 25.07
CA LEU A 154 5.48 9.61 24.52
C LEU A 154 4.91 10.39 23.33
N HIS A 155 5.43 11.60 23.14
CA HIS A 155 5.13 12.39 21.95
C HIS A 155 5.80 11.79 20.71
N GLU A 156 5.24 12.03 19.52
CA GLU A 156 5.78 11.55 18.24
C GLU A 156 7.24 11.91 18.01
N SER A 157 7.69 13.08 18.48
CA SER A 157 9.07 13.55 18.30
C SER A 157 10.11 12.56 18.85
N TYR A 158 9.71 11.70 19.79
CA TYR A 158 10.58 10.70 20.41
C TYR A 158 10.92 9.51 19.52
N THR A 159 10.19 9.30 18.43
CA THR A 159 10.53 8.24 17.47
C THR A 159 11.92 8.43 16.87
N ASN A 160 12.41 9.68 16.73
CA ASN A 160 13.77 9.95 16.23
C ASN A 160 14.88 9.55 17.22
N PHE A 161 14.53 9.24 18.47
CA PHE A 161 15.48 8.79 19.50
C PHE A 161 15.35 7.29 19.81
N LEU A 162 14.43 6.60 19.14
CA LEU A 162 14.17 5.18 19.31
C LEU A 162 14.44 4.44 18.01
N TRP A 163 14.94 3.21 18.09
CA TRP A 163 14.94 2.35 16.93
C TRP A 163 13.49 2.04 16.55
N HIS A 164 13.17 2.05 15.26
CA HIS A 164 11.89 1.60 14.74
C HIS A 164 12.15 0.80 13.45
N PRO A 165 11.29 -0.18 13.11
CA PRO A 165 11.45 -0.93 11.88
C PRO A 165 11.34 -0.02 10.65
N ASP A 166 11.99 -0.41 9.57
CA ASP A 166 11.98 0.28 8.28
C ASP A 166 10.79 -0.18 7.40
N THR A 167 9.63 -0.29 8.04
CA THR A 167 8.39 -0.75 7.40
C THR A 167 8.01 0.15 6.22
N PHE A 168 7.85 -0.45 5.05
CA PHE A 168 7.36 0.19 3.83
C PHE A 168 6.24 -0.63 3.16
N MET A 169 5.53 0.00 2.23
CA MET A 169 4.48 -0.65 1.44
C MET A 169 4.96 -0.76 -0.01
N PRO A 170 5.39 -1.94 -0.48
CA PRO A 170 6.08 -2.12 -1.76
C PRO A 170 5.23 -1.75 -2.98
N ASN A 171 3.92 -1.93 -2.90
CA ASN A 171 2.99 -1.58 -3.99
C ASN A 171 2.36 -0.19 -3.81
N ALA A 172 2.93 0.68 -2.98
CA ALA A 172 2.46 2.06 -2.85
C ALA A 172 3.02 2.94 -3.99
N VAL A 173 2.12 3.45 -4.84
CA VAL A 173 2.45 4.42 -5.90
C VAL A 173 2.71 5.80 -5.31
N ALA A 174 1.92 6.18 -4.31
CA ALA A 174 2.13 7.40 -3.55
C ALA A 174 1.75 7.16 -2.09
N SER A 175 2.63 7.54 -1.17
CA SER A 175 2.33 7.56 0.25
C SER A 175 2.51 8.97 0.78
N LYS A 176 1.46 9.51 1.41
CA LYS A 176 1.58 10.75 2.16
C LYS A 176 1.86 10.38 3.60
N ASN A 177 3.13 10.53 3.99
CA ASN A 177 3.49 10.52 5.40
C ASN A 177 2.69 11.61 6.12
N PRO A 178 2.25 11.37 7.36
CA PRO A 178 1.60 12.39 8.13
C PRO A 178 2.50 13.63 8.24
N GLN A 179 1.97 14.80 7.86
CA GLN A 179 2.76 16.02 7.86
C GLN A 179 3.06 16.43 9.30
N LYS A 180 4.36 16.62 9.61
CA LYS A 180 4.82 17.07 10.92
C LYS A 180 4.05 18.34 11.30
N GLN A 181 3.47 18.37 12.50
CA GLN A 181 2.76 19.51 13.11
C GLN A 181 1.34 19.82 12.60
N SER A 182 0.76 19.06 11.68
CA SER A 182 -0.64 19.30 11.28
C SER A 182 -1.62 18.76 12.33
N ILE A 183 -2.65 19.55 12.67
CA ILE A 183 -3.64 19.23 13.72
C ILE A 183 -4.36 17.90 13.44
N SER A 184 -4.54 17.56 12.16
CA SER A 184 -5.14 16.31 11.69
C SER A 184 -4.23 15.08 11.82
N HIS A 185 -2.96 15.28 12.17
CA HIS A 185 -1.92 14.27 12.24
C HIS A 185 -1.44 14.12 13.69
N ARG A 186 -1.80 13.00 14.30
CA ARG A 186 -1.33 12.61 15.63
C ARG A 186 -0.90 11.17 15.55
N SER A 187 0.34 10.88 15.92
CA SER A 187 0.75 9.52 16.25
C SER A 187 0.71 9.30 17.76
N LEU A 188 0.64 8.04 18.13
CA LEU A 188 0.68 7.58 19.50
C LEU A 188 1.89 6.68 19.62
N LEU A 189 2.78 7.03 20.55
CA LEU A 189 3.93 6.24 20.93
C LEU A 189 3.77 5.87 22.40
N ARG A 190 3.77 4.57 22.70
CA ARG A 190 3.73 4.07 24.07
C ARG A 190 4.87 3.11 24.29
N LEU A 191 5.52 3.24 25.43
CA LEU A 191 6.53 2.30 25.91
C LEU A 191 5.99 1.62 27.17
N SER A 192 5.99 0.29 27.19
CA SER A 192 5.66 -0.51 28.36
C SER A 192 6.92 -0.78 29.20
N GLU A 193 6.73 -1.03 30.50
CA GLU A 193 7.80 -1.40 31.44
C GLU A 193 8.65 -2.59 30.98
N THR A 194 8.05 -3.50 30.22
CA THR A 194 8.68 -4.72 29.71
C THR A 194 9.60 -4.47 28.52
N GLY A 195 9.61 -3.25 27.96
CA GLY A 195 10.33 -2.91 26.73
C GLY A 195 9.48 -3.02 25.46
N HIS A 196 8.18 -3.34 25.58
CA HIS A 196 7.28 -3.30 24.41
C HIS A 196 7.02 -1.86 23.99
N VAL A 197 7.31 -1.57 22.72
CA VAL A 197 6.97 -0.30 22.07
C VAL A 197 5.72 -0.52 21.23
N LEU A 198 4.77 0.41 21.33
CA LEU A 198 3.60 0.50 20.46
C LEU A 198 3.65 1.83 19.73
N TYR A 199 3.73 1.78 18.40
CA TYR A 199 3.69 2.95 17.55
C TYR A 199 2.46 2.88 16.63
N SER A 200 1.61 3.90 16.72
CA SER A 200 0.35 3.99 15.99
C SER A 200 0.29 5.31 15.23
N ARG A 201 0.14 5.26 13.91
CA ARG A 201 0.09 6.44 13.03
C ARG A 201 -1.03 6.35 12.00
N ARG A 202 -1.61 7.49 11.63
CA ARG A 202 -2.55 7.58 10.50
C ARG A 202 -1.77 7.77 9.20
N ILE A 203 -2.04 6.93 8.21
CA ILE A 203 -1.36 6.96 6.91
C ILE A 203 -2.41 7.05 5.79
N SER A 204 -2.11 7.84 4.76
CA SER A 204 -2.87 7.89 3.52
C SER A 204 -2.01 7.37 2.38
N ILE A 205 -2.47 6.31 1.73
CA ILE A 205 -1.71 5.55 0.74
C ILE A 205 -2.53 5.47 -0.55
N VAL A 206 -1.88 5.60 -1.69
CA VAL A 206 -2.37 5.19 -3.01
C VAL A 206 -1.54 3.98 -3.40
N ALA A 207 -2.20 2.85 -3.56
CA ALA A 207 -1.56 1.57 -3.85
C ALA A 207 -2.01 1.05 -5.21
N GLU A 208 -1.08 0.39 -5.89
CA GLU A 208 -1.33 -0.26 -7.18
C GLU A 208 -2.26 -1.47 -6.98
N CYS A 209 -3.21 -1.62 -7.89
CA CYS A 209 -4.11 -2.74 -7.98
C CYS A 209 -4.35 -3.07 -9.46
N PRO A 210 -3.59 -4.01 -10.05
CA PRO A 210 -3.84 -4.46 -11.41
C PRO A 210 -5.20 -5.18 -11.47
N MET A 211 -6.17 -4.57 -12.15
CA MET A 211 -7.55 -5.07 -12.24
C MET A 211 -7.76 -5.93 -13.47
N ASP A 212 -8.59 -6.97 -13.35
CA ASP A 212 -9.02 -7.80 -14.46
C ASP A 212 -10.39 -7.33 -14.97
N LEU A 213 -10.40 -6.65 -16.12
CA LEU A 213 -11.60 -6.06 -16.71
C LEU A 213 -12.27 -6.95 -17.79
N THR A 214 -11.91 -8.24 -17.87
CA THR A 214 -12.47 -9.17 -18.86
C THR A 214 -13.99 -9.30 -18.80
N LEU A 215 -14.58 -9.21 -17.59
CA LEU A 215 -16.02 -9.32 -17.36
C LEU A 215 -16.69 -7.96 -17.10
N PHE A 216 -16.10 -6.85 -17.54
CA PHE A 216 -16.69 -5.52 -17.36
C PHE A 216 -18.11 -5.44 -17.96
N PRO A 217 -19.11 -4.85 -17.26
CA PRO A 217 -19.08 -4.22 -15.94
C PRO A 217 -19.46 -5.15 -14.77
N PHE A 218 -19.55 -6.46 -15.00
CA PHE A 218 -19.94 -7.47 -13.99
C PHE A 218 -18.72 -8.14 -13.34
N ASP A 219 -17.72 -7.33 -13.03
CA ASP A 219 -16.42 -7.74 -12.51
C ASP A 219 -16.33 -7.65 -10.98
N SER A 220 -15.32 -8.32 -10.41
CA SER A 220 -14.93 -8.17 -9.00
C SER A 220 -13.41 -8.15 -8.93
N GLN A 221 -12.88 -7.16 -8.22
CA GLN A 221 -11.45 -6.85 -8.19
C GLN A 221 -10.87 -7.16 -6.82
N THR A 222 -9.70 -7.81 -6.79
CA THR A 222 -8.98 -8.11 -5.54
C THR A 222 -7.72 -7.25 -5.45
N CYS A 223 -7.76 -6.21 -4.64
CA CYS A 223 -6.63 -5.31 -4.41
C CYS A 223 -5.90 -5.69 -3.13
N LYS A 224 -4.57 -5.80 -3.22
CA LYS A 224 -3.71 -6.20 -2.09
C LYS A 224 -2.86 -5.01 -1.64
N LEU A 225 -2.74 -4.78 -0.34
CA LEU A 225 -1.75 -3.87 0.24
C LEU A 225 -0.64 -4.70 0.89
N GLY A 226 0.57 -4.62 0.35
CA GLY A 226 1.76 -5.24 0.92
C GLY A 226 2.38 -4.36 2.02
N ILE A 227 2.93 -4.99 3.06
CA ILE A 227 3.69 -4.36 4.14
C ILE A 227 4.91 -5.23 4.42
N GLU A 228 6.09 -4.64 4.41
CA GLU A 228 7.38 -5.35 4.49
C GLU A 228 8.47 -4.43 5.06
N SER A 229 9.61 -4.98 5.46
CA SER A 229 10.84 -4.23 5.80
C SER A 229 11.66 -3.93 4.55
N TYR A 230 12.23 -2.74 4.46
CA TYR A 230 13.02 -2.36 3.28
C TYR A 230 14.39 -3.04 3.23
N GLY A 231 15.11 -3.04 4.35
CA GLY A 231 16.49 -3.51 4.46
C GLY A 231 16.67 -4.78 5.30
N TYR A 232 15.77 -5.06 6.24
CA TYR A 232 15.89 -6.25 7.09
C TYR A 232 15.28 -7.48 6.44
N THR A 233 16.04 -8.57 6.37
CA THR A 233 15.53 -9.88 5.90
C THR A 233 14.65 -10.55 6.97
N ALA A 234 13.94 -11.62 6.60
CA ALA A 234 13.05 -12.38 7.48
C ALA A 234 13.78 -13.00 8.70
N ASP A 235 15.08 -13.22 8.59
CA ASP A 235 15.93 -13.71 9.68
C ASP A 235 16.20 -12.65 10.75
N GLN A 236 16.09 -11.36 10.37
CA GLN A 236 16.28 -10.23 11.28
C GLN A 236 14.93 -9.68 11.77
N VAL A 237 14.01 -9.40 10.84
CA VAL A 237 12.71 -8.81 11.14
C VAL A 237 11.60 -9.66 10.55
N ARG A 238 10.70 -10.12 11.41
CA ARG A 238 9.53 -10.90 11.00
C ARG A 238 8.25 -10.17 11.36
N TYR A 239 7.44 -9.88 10.34
CA TYR A 239 6.14 -9.28 10.52
C TYR A 239 5.08 -10.34 10.77
N ILE A 240 4.27 -10.14 11.80
CA ILE A 240 3.13 -11.00 12.12
C ILE A 240 1.86 -10.17 12.33
N TRP A 241 0.72 -10.74 12.01
CA TRP A 241 -0.56 -10.14 12.33
C TRP A 241 -0.83 -10.22 13.83
N SER A 242 -1.46 -9.19 14.39
CA SER A 242 -1.92 -9.22 15.78
C SER A 242 -2.90 -10.37 15.99
N HIS A 243 -2.61 -11.20 17.00
CA HIS A 243 -3.45 -12.33 17.42
C HIS A 243 -4.30 -11.97 18.67
N ASP A 244 -5.25 -12.85 19.01
CA ASP A 244 -6.07 -12.82 20.22
C ASP A 244 -7.02 -11.59 20.36
N HIS A 245 -6.79 -10.75 21.38
CA HIS A 245 -7.72 -9.70 21.82
C HIS A 245 -7.74 -8.46 20.91
N LYS A 246 -6.78 -8.35 19.98
CA LYS A 246 -6.68 -7.23 19.04
C LYS A 246 -6.87 -7.77 17.63
N LYS A 247 -8.01 -7.44 17.02
CA LYS A 247 -8.29 -7.84 15.63
C LYS A 247 -7.17 -7.34 14.70
N PRO A 248 -6.62 -8.19 13.82
CA PRO A 248 -5.53 -7.80 12.93
C PRO A 248 -5.99 -6.75 11.91
N LEU A 249 -7.25 -6.87 11.47
CA LEU A 249 -7.92 -5.92 10.59
C LEU A 249 -9.25 -5.49 11.21
N THR A 250 -9.45 -4.18 11.28
CA THR A 250 -10.75 -3.58 11.62
C THR A 250 -11.15 -2.63 10.50
N LEU A 251 -12.40 -2.74 10.03
CA LEU A 251 -12.96 -1.87 9.01
C LEU A 251 -13.97 -0.91 9.65
N HIS A 252 -13.84 0.38 9.39
CA HIS A 252 -14.95 1.31 9.58
C HIS A 252 -15.98 1.16 8.46
N MET A 253 -17.14 1.82 8.60
CA MET A 253 -18.15 1.84 7.54
C MET A 253 -17.57 2.55 6.31
N ILE A 254 -17.26 1.78 5.28
CA ILE A 254 -16.73 2.26 3.99
C ILE A 254 -17.88 2.31 3.00
N ARG A 255 -18.04 3.43 2.30
CA ARG A 255 -18.99 3.60 1.20
C ARG A 255 -18.25 4.20 0.03
N LEU A 256 -18.31 3.51 -1.10
CA LEU A 256 -17.74 3.93 -2.37
C LEU A 256 -18.89 4.17 -3.36
N PRO A 257 -18.76 5.12 -4.30
CA PRO A 257 -19.83 5.42 -5.25
C PRO A 257 -20.00 4.30 -6.30
N ASP A 258 -18.90 3.83 -6.88
CA ASP A 258 -18.92 2.91 -8.03
C ASP A 258 -18.62 1.45 -7.64
N PHE A 259 -18.19 1.22 -6.40
CA PHE A 259 -17.80 -0.09 -5.89
C PHE A 259 -18.45 -0.37 -4.55
N ALA A 260 -18.65 -1.65 -4.25
CA ALA A 260 -18.99 -2.16 -2.93
C ALA A 260 -17.84 -3.02 -2.42
N LEU A 261 -17.41 -2.80 -1.18
CA LEU A 261 -16.47 -3.69 -0.51
C LEU A 261 -17.23 -4.95 -0.06
N LYS A 262 -16.97 -6.09 -0.73
CA LYS A 262 -17.59 -7.37 -0.40
C LYS A 262 -16.95 -8.00 0.83
N GLU A 263 -15.63 -8.07 0.84
CA GLU A 263 -14.86 -8.67 1.91
C GLU A 263 -13.48 -8.00 2.03
N ALA A 264 -12.91 -8.09 3.23
CA ALA A 264 -11.50 -7.81 3.43
C ALA A 264 -10.91 -8.81 4.42
N TYR A 265 -9.70 -9.27 4.13
CA TYR A 265 -9.01 -10.26 4.94
C TYR A 265 -7.50 -10.00 4.93
N VAL A 266 -6.80 -10.69 5.82
CA VAL A 266 -5.36 -10.56 5.99
C VAL A 266 -4.65 -11.87 5.70
N THR A 267 -3.48 -11.81 5.08
CA THR A 267 -2.61 -12.96 4.84
C THR A 267 -1.15 -12.58 5.09
N SER A 268 -0.28 -13.57 5.24
CA SER A 268 1.16 -13.39 5.38
C SER A 268 1.88 -14.32 4.41
N HIS A 269 2.97 -13.85 3.83
CA HIS A 269 3.77 -14.60 2.87
C HIS A 269 5.25 -14.24 3.04
N THR A 270 6.14 -15.13 2.63
CA THR A 270 7.57 -14.84 2.54
C THR A 270 7.92 -14.63 1.08
N GLU A 271 8.38 -13.44 0.75
CA GLU A 271 8.83 -13.10 -0.60
C GLU A 271 10.32 -13.38 -0.73
N VAL A 272 10.74 -13.90 -1.88
CA VAL A 272 12.14 -14.23 -2.17
C VAL A 272 12.67 -13.19 -3.15
N TYR A 273 13.70 -12.45 -2.73
CA TYR A 273 14.44 -11.52 -3.57
C TYR A 273 15.89 -11.95 -3.71
N ALA A 274 16.61 -11.31 -4.64
CA ALA A 274 18.05 -11.50 -4.79
C ALA A 274 18.85 -11.17 -3.50
N THR A 275 18.31 -10.28 -2.66
CA THR A 275 18.92 -9.88 -1.37
C THR A 275 18.58 -10.80 -0.21
N GLY A 276 17.66 -11.75 -0.40
CA GLY A 276 17.24 -12.71 0.63
C GLY A 276 15.72 -12.87 0.73
N ASN A 277 15.29 -13.56 1.78
CA ASN A 277 13.88 -13.80 2.07
C ASN A 277 13.34 -12.69 2.96
N TYR A 278 12.16 -12.16 2.65
CA TYR A 278 11.52 -11.08 3.39
C TYR A 278 10.12 -11.47 3.83
N SER A 279 9.76 -11.08 5.05
CA SER A 279 8.44 -11.35 5.62
C SER A 279 7.46 -10.26 5.19
N ARG A 280 6.49 -10.60 4.33
CA ARG A 280 5.49 -9.67 3.83
C ARG A 280 4.09 -9.98 4.37
N LEU A 281 3.43 -8.94 4.86
CA LEU A 281 2.03 -8.99 5.24
C LEU A 281 1.16 -8.40 4.13
N TYR A 282 -0.01 -9.01 3.90
CA TYR A 282 -0.97 -8.55 2.90
C TYR A 282 -2.34 -8.27 3.53
N VAL A 283 -2.90 -7.10 3.20
CA VAL A 283 -4.32 -6.81 3.41
C VAL A 283 -5.01 -6.90 2.05
N CYS A 284 -5.98 -7.81 1.91
CA CYS A 284 -6.74 -8.00 0.69
C CYS A 284 -8.11 -7.35 0.81
N PHE A 285 -8.49 -6.56 -0.20
CA PHE A 285 -9.81 -5.95 -0.35
C PHE A 285 -10.45 -6.50 -1.63
N VAL A 286 -11.66 -7.05 -1.49
CA VAL A 286 -12.43 -7.53 -2.64
C VAL A 286 -13.56 -6.54 -2.91
N PHE A 287 -13.42 -5.84 -4.03
CA PHE A 287 -14.40 -4.88 -4.51
C PHE A 287 -15.29 -5.52 -5.56
N ALA A 288 -16.57 -5.17 -5.54
CA ALA A 288 -17.51 -5.50 -6.60
C ALA A 288 -18.10 -4.23 -7.18
N ARG A 289 -18.16 -4.16 -8.51
CA ARG A 289 -18.66 -2.97 -9.19
C ARG A 289 -20.18 -2.84 -9.05
N ALA A 290 -20.64 -1.61 -8.84
CA ALA A 290 -22.03 -1.23 -8.99
C ALA A 290 -22.38 -1.15 -10.50
N SER A 291 -22.62 -2.30 -11.12
CA SER A 291 -22.73 -2.44 -12.57
C SER A 291 -23.99 -1.82 -13.19
N GLY A 292 -25.02 -1.51 -12.40
CA GLY A 292 -26.32 -1.08 -12.90
C GLY A 292 -26.28 0.20 -13.76
N PHE A 293 -25.51 1.20 -13.33
CA PHE A 293 -25.36 2.45 -14.08
C PHE A 293 -24.59 2.23 -15.40
N CYS A 294 -23.44 1.54 -15.33
CA CYS A 294 -22.64 1.18 -16.50
C CYS A 294 -23.44 0.34 -17.50
N PHE A 295 -24.25 -0.59 -17.01
CA PHE A 295 -25.13 -1.42 -17.85
C PHE A 295 -26.15 -0.59 -18.63
N LEU A 296 -26.88 0.30 -17.94
CA LEU A 296 -27.92 1.11 -18.56
C LEU A 296 -27.36 2.16 -19.53
N GLN A 297 -26.16 2.68 -19.27
CA GLN A 297 -25.58 3.74 -20.11
C GLN A 297 -24.70 3.23 -21.25
N LEU A 298 -23.99 2.11 -21.08
CA LEU A 298 -23.07 1.60 -22.09
C LEU A 298 -23.71 0.46 -22.90
N ILE A 299 -24.31 -0.52 -22.21
CA ILE A 299 -24.79 -1.74 -22.88
C ILE A 299 -26.12 -1.49 -23.59
N VAL A 300 -27.08 -0.81 -22.95
CA VAL A 300 -28.41 -0.58 -23.56
C VAL A 300 -28.32 0.25 -24.85
N PRO A 301 -27.62 1.39 -24.93
CA PRO A 301 -27.51 2.15 -26.19
C PRO A 301 -26.72 1.39 -27.26
N SER A 302 -25.63 0.72 -26.89
CA SER A 302 -24.83 -0.07 -27.85
C SER A 302 -25.65 -1.22 -28.45
N THR A 303 -26.43 -1.92 -27.63
CA THR A 303 -27.32 -2.98 -28.12
C THR A 303 -28.45 -2.41 -28.99
N ALA A 304 -29.01 -1.24 -28.66
CA ALA A 304 -30.01 -0.58 -29.49
C ALA A 304 -29.47 -0.21 -30.87
N VAL A 305 -28.24 0.33 -30.96
CA VAL A 305 -27.56 0.65 -32.24
C VAL A 305 -27.35 -0.61 -33.08
N VAL A 306 -26.93 -1.71 -32.46
CA VAL A 306 -26.81 -3.00 -33.17
C VAL A 306 -28.17 -3.48 -33.64
N ILE A 307 -29.23 -3.38 -32.82
CA ILE A 307 -30.57 -3.79 -33.23
C ILE A 307 -31.05 -2.96 -34.43
N THR A 308 -30.91 -1.63 -34.39
CA THR A 308 -31.35 -0.75 -35.48
C THR A 308 -30.56 -0.97 -36.77
N SER A 309 -29.26 -1.28 -36.68
CA SER A 309 -28.46 -1.60 -37.86
C SER A 309 -28.99 -2.86 -38.58
N TRP A 310 -29.45 -3.87 -37.82
CA TRP A 310 -30.01 -5.09 -38.40
C TRP A 310 -31.44 -4.92 -38.92
N VAL A 311 -32.27 -4.08 -38.27
CA VAL A 311 -33.63 -3.79 -38.75
C VAL A 311 -33.62 -3.17 -40.15
N SER A 312 -32.58 -2.40 -40.49
CA SER A 312 -32.43 -1.79 -41.83
C SER A 312 -32.35 -2.81 -42.98
N LEU A 313 -31.93 -4.06 -42.70
CA LEU A 313 -31.85 -5.14 -43.70
C LEU A 313 -33.21 -5.75 -44.05
N TRP A 314 -34.24 -5.50 -43.23
CA TRP A 314 -35.59 -6.03 -43.40
C TRP A 314 -36.58 -5.00 -43.92
N MET A 315 -36.17 -3.74 -44.08
CA MET A 315 -37.01 -2.72 -44.69
C MET A 315 -36.96 -2.84 -46.21
N GLU A 316 -38.16 -2.89 -46.82
CA GLU A 316 -38.35 -2.92 -48.27
C GLU A 316 -37.82 -1.61 -48.91
N SER A 317 -37.25 -1.73 -50.12
CA SER A 317 -36.42 -0.70 -50.80
C SER A 317 -37.13 0.58 -51.24
N GLU A 318 -38.37 0.82 -50.84
CA GLU A 318 -39.20 1.93 -51.32
C GLU A 318 -39.63 2.91 -50.22
N THR A 319 -38.95 2.91 -49.07
CA THR A 319 -39.26 3.86 -47.99
C THR A 319 -38.15 4.90 -47.84
N GLU A 320 -38.48 6.19 -47.96
CA GLU A 320 -37.56 7.34 -47.74
C GLU A 320 -36.79 7.25 -46.39
N PHE A 321 -37.35 6.49 -45.44
CA PHE A 321 -36.72 6.16 -44.16
C PHE A 321 -35.47 5.28 -44.30
N GLN A 322 -35.39 4.40 -45.30
CA GLN A 322 -34.20 3.58 -45.52
C GLN A 322 -33.03 4.47 -45.95
N ASP A 323 -33.26 5.45 -46.83
CA ASP A 323 -32.25 6.45 -47.23
C ASP A 323 -31.78 7.31 -46.05
N PHE A 324 -32.66 7.66 -45.10
CA PHE A 324 -32.26 8.34 -43.87
C PHE A 324 -31.41 7.46 -42.94
N ILE A 325 -31.69 6.15 -42.85
CA ILE A 325 -30.90 5.23 -42.02
C ILE A 325 -29.59 4.81 -42.70
N THR A 326 -29.55 4.61 -44.02
CA THR A 326 -28.30 4.35 -44.74
C THR A 326 -27.42 5.61 -44.82
N SER A 327 -28.00 6.79 -45.05
CA SER A 327 -27.25 8.06 -44.96
C SER A 327 -26.84 8.40 -43.52
N GLY A 328 -27.69 8.12 -42.53
CA GLY A 328 -27.40 8.29 -41.11
C GLY A 328 -26.34 7.32 -40.59
N ASN A 329 -26.35 6.06 -41.03
CA ASN A 329 -25.31 5.08 -40.74
C ASN A 329 -24.03 5.35 -41.55
N ALA A 330 -24.10 5.95 -42.74
CA ALA A 330 -22.94 6.42 -43.49
C ALA A 330 -22.32 7.69 -42.87
N LEU A 331 -23.16 8.57 -42.32
CA LEU A 331 -22.74 9.71 -41.50
C LEU A 331 -22.16 9.21 -40.18
N HIS A 332 -22.80 8.28 -39.47
CA HIS A 332 -22.25 7.68 -38.25
C HIS A 332 -21.00 6.84 -38.52
N ALA A 333 -20.89 6.14 -39.65
CA ALA A 333 -19.66 5.46 -40.07
C ALA A 333 -18.57 6.48 -40.45
N GLY A 334 -18.94 7.60 -41.06
CA GLY A 334 -18.08 8.77 -41.28
C GLY A 334 -17.70 9.48 -39.98
N GLN A 335 -18.55 9.43 -38.96
CA GLN A 335 -18.40 10.01 -37.62
C GLN A 335 -17.70 9.07 -36.64
N ILE A 336 -17.69 7.77 -36.92
CA ILE A 336 -16.83 6.75 -36.31
C ILE A 336 -15.47 6.77 -37.00
N ARG A 337 -15.37 7.10 -38.29
CA ARG A 337 -14.09 7.33 -38.98
C ARG A 337 -13.46 8.67 -38.58
N THR A 338 -14.24 9.74 -38.44
CA THR A 338 -13.78 11.02 -37.89
C THR A 338 -13.70 11.00 -36.37
N GLY A 339 -14.48 10.19 -35.66
CA GLY A 339 -14.39 9.93 -34.23
C GLY A 339 -13.19 9.03 -33.88
N SER A 340 -12.83 8.09 -34.74
CA SER A 340 -11.56 7.34 -34.71
C SER A 340 -10.37 8.24 -35.05
N LEU A 341 -10.53 9.20 -35.98
CA LEU A 341 -9.52 10.23 -36.25
C LEU A 341 -9.45 11.29 -35.14
N PHE A 342 -10.55 11.57 -34.41
CA PHE A 342 -10.61 12.48 -33.26
C PHE A 342 -10.06 11.79 -31.99
N PHE A 343 -10.31 10.50 -31.81
CA PHE A 343 -9.65 9.67 -30.79
C PHE A 343 -8.16 9.46 -31.11
N GLU A 344 -7.78 9.26 -32.37
CA GLU A 344 -6.36 9.23 -32.79
C GLU A 344 -5.70 10.61 -32.66
N THR A 345 -6.36 11.73 -32.96
CA THR A 345 -5.77 13.07 -32.76
C THR A 345 -5.79 13.55 -31.32
N LEU A 346 -6.68 13.05 -30.45
CA LEU A 346 -6.57 13.24 -29.00
C LEU A 346 -5.43 12.39 -28.42
N TRP A 347 -5.28 11.12 -28.85
CA TRP A 347 -4.17 10.26 -28.43
C TRP A 347 -2.80 10.76 -28.92
N ARG A 348 -2.71 11.36 -30.12
CA ARG A 348 -1.46 11.94 -30.63
C ARG A 348 -1.10 13.30 -30.03
N LYS A 349 -2.01 13.96 -29.30
CA LYS A 349 -1.75 15.25 -28.62
C LYS A 349 -1.39 15.09 -27.14
N THR A 350 -1.45 13.89 -26.59
CA THR A 350 -1.04 13.59 -25.20
C THR A 350 0.40 13.10 -25.04
N ASP A 351 1.20 13.06 -26.11
CA ASP A 351 2.65 12.79 -26.05
C ASP A 351 3.52 14.05 -25.82
N PHE A 352 2.92 15.14 -25.34
CA PHE A 352 3.65 16.28 -24.78
C PHE A 352 2.83 16.86 -23.62
N PHE A 353 2.94 16.24 -22.44
CA PHE A 353 3.22 16.90 -21.16
C PHE A 353 3.41 15.88 -20.04
#